data_AF-A0A4Y4K254-F1
#
_entry.id   AF-A0A4Y4K254-F1
#
_cell.length_a   1.000
_cell.length_b   1.000
_cell.length_c   1.000
_cell.angle_alpha   90.00
_cell.angle_beta   90.00
_cell.angle_gamma   90.00
#
_symmetry.space_group_name_H-M   'P 1'
#
loop_
_entity.id
_entity.type
_entity.pdbx_description
1 polymer ?
#
loop_
_entity_poly.entity_id
_entity_poly.type
_entity_poly.pdbx_seq_one_letter_code
_entity_poly.pdbx_strand_id
1 'polypeptide(L)'
;MNQRAAKIGAVFFVIWGIVHINAAHDLLKLGQSLHPGMVQARIFQDAWNILMGAIIVIIIAVTMNWRNSRTGFWINLTLVSLLDIPFILFVLVPGYAPLWPGLQGPIAWAIAASCAAVGLASHSNEPSAK
;
A
#
# COMPACT_ATOMS: atom_id res chain seq x y z
N MET A 1 -16.28 -4.40 19.73
CA MET A 1 -16.61 -4.37 18.27
C MET A 1 -16.38 -3.01 17.59
N ASN A 2 -15.17 -2.68 17.08
CA ASN A 2 -14.98 -1.52 16.18
C ASN A 2 -14.74 -1.94 14.72
N GLN A 3 -15.67 -2.74 14.17
CA GLN A 3 -15.65 -3.15 12.76
C GLN A 3 -15.55 -1.96 11.79
N ARG A 4 -16.03 -0.78 12.20
CA ARG A 4 -15.95 0.45 11.41
C ARG A 4 -14.51 0.86 11.15
N ALA A 5 -13.65 0.81 12.17
CA ALA A 5 -12.23 1.13 12.02
C ALA A 5 -11.53 0.17 11.05
N ALA A 6 -11.78 -1.14 11.18
CA ALA A 6 -11.23 -2.14 10.26
C ALA A 6 -11.67 -1.91 8.80
N LYS A 7 -12.95 -1.58 8.59
CA LYS A 7 -13.49 -1.27 7.25
C LYS A 7 -12.91 0.02 6.68
N ILE A 8 -12.74 1.07 7.49
CA ILE A 8 -12.05 2.30 7.07
C ILE A 8 -10.61 1.95 6.66
N GLY A 9 -9.89 1.17 7.46
CA GLY A 9 -8.55 0.72 7.12
C GLY A 9 -8.49 -0.04 5.79
N ALA A 10 -9.44 -0.95 5.57
CA ALA A 10 -9.56 -1.68 4.31
C ALA A 10 -9.85 -0.76 3.10
N VAL A 11 -10.72 0.24 3.25
CA VAL A 11 -10.98 1.25 2.20
C VAL A 11 -9.69 2.00 1.86
N PHE A 12 -8.91 2.42 2.86
CA PHE A 12 -7.66 3.13 2.60
C PHE A 12 -6.57 2.25 1.98
N PHE A 13 -6.51 0.94 2.30
CA PHE A 13 -5.67 0.01 1.53
C PHE A 13 -6.10 -0.12 0.07
N VAL A 14 -7.40 -0.09 -0.22
CA VAL A 14 -7.90 -0.10 -1.61
C VAL A 14 -7.53 1.20 -2.33
N ILE A 15 -7.71 2.35 -1.67
CA ILE A 15 -7.30 3.67 -2.21
C ILE A 15 -5.79 3.67 -2.50
N TRP A 16 -4.98 3.17 -1.56
CA TRP A 16 -3.54 3.01 -1.73
C TRP A 16 -3.22 2.19 -3.00
N GLY A 17 -3.90 1.06 -3.20
CA GLY A 17 -3.71 0.24 -4.39
C GLY A 17 -4.08 0.96 -5.69
N ILE A 18 -5.18 1.71 -5.70
CA ILE A 18 -5.59 2.50 -6.89
C ILE A 18 -4.55 3.56 -7.24
N VAL A 19 -4.01 4.26 -6.24
CA VAL A 19 -2.91 5.23 -6.42
C VAL A 19 -1.69 4.55 -7.03
N HIS A 20 -1.35 3.34 -6.57
CA HIS A 20 -0.18 2.61 -7.06
C HIS A 20 -0.36 1.99 -8.44
N ILE A 21 -1.59 1.69 -8.87
CA ILE A 21 -1.86 1.35 -10.28
C ILE A 21 -1.51 2.53 -11.19
N ASN A 22 -1.83 3.77 -10.79
CA ASN A 22 -1.42 4.96 -11.53
C ASN A 22 0.10 5.15 -11.51
N ALA A 23 0.74 4.96 -10.35
CA ALA A 23 2.20 5.04 -10.25
C ALA A 23 2.92 4.01 -11.14
N ALA A 24 2.42 2.77 -11.19
CA ALA A 24 2.93 1.74 -12.10
C ALA A 24 2.78 2.13 -13.57
N HIS A 25 1.66 2.74 -13.94
CA HIS A 25 1.44 3.23 -15.29
C HIS A 25 2.37 4.40 -15.64
N ASP A 26 2.66 5.31 -14.71
CA ASP A 26 3.61 6.40 -14.91
C ASP A 26 5.05 5.88 -15.04
N LEU A 27 5.43 4.85 -14.28
CA LEU A 27 6.71 4.16 -14.45
C LEU A 27 6.79 3.41 -15.79
N LEU A 28 5.70 2.81 -16.26
CA LEU A 28 5.65 2.22 -17.60
C LEU A 28 5.94 3.27 -18.68
N LYS A 29 5.30 4.43 -18.61
CA LYS A 29 5.56 5.55 -19.52
C LYS A 29 6.99 6.07 -19.42
N LEU A 30 7.53 6.17 -18.20
CA LEU A 30 8.92 6.54 -17.98
C LEU A 30 9.86 5.53 -18.63
N GLY A 31 9.61 4.23 -18.48
CA GLY A 31 10.39 3.20 -19.14
C GLY A 31 10.35 3.34 -20.66
N GLN A 32 9.19 3.65 -21.25
CA GLN A 32 9.01 3.83 -22.69
C GLN A 32 9.77 5.05 -23.26
N SER A 33 10.03 6.08 -22.44
CA SER A 33 10.78 7.27 -22.89
C SER A 33 12.30 7.10 -22.84
N LEU A 34 12.80 6.02 -22.22
CA LEU A 34 14.22 5.74 -22.07
C LEU A 34 14.78 4.98 -23.29
N HIS A 35 16.08 5.18 -23.56
CA HIS A 35 16.80 4.34 -24.51
C HIS A 35 16.87 2.88 -24.02
N PRO A 36 16.77 1.90 -24.94
CA PRO A 36 16.90 0.49 -24.57
C PRO A 36 18.19 0.16 -23.83
N GLY A 37 18.06 -0.50 -22.68
CA GLY A 37 19.18 -0.87 -21.84
C GLY A 37 18.76 -1.25 -20.42
N MET A 38 19.74 -1.50 -19.55
CA MET A 38 19.50 -1.95 -18.18
C MET A 38 18.66 -0.99 -17.34
N VAL A 39 18.79 0.33 -17.56
CA VAL A 39 17.98 1.33 -16.84
C VAL A 39 16.51 1.17 -17.19
N GLN A 40 16.17 1.15 -18.49
CA GLN A 40 14.79 0.92 -18.95
C GLN A 40 14.23 -0.40 -18.40
N ALA A 41 15.01 -1.49 -18.46
CA ALA A 41 14.58 -2.79 -17.95
C ALA A 41 14.25 -2.76 -16.44
N ARG A 42 15.03 -2.03 -15.63
CA ARG A 42 14.75 -1.87 -14.19
C ARG A 42 13.50 -1.03 -13.94
N ILE A 43 13.26 0.02 -14.72
CA ILE A 43 12.04 0.82 -14.61
C ILE A 43 10.79 -0.01 -14.97
N PHE A 44 10.85 -0.83 -16.02
CA PHE A 44 9.74 -1.75 -16.34
C PHE A 44 9.53 -2.82 -15.25
N GLN A 45 10.61 -3.34 -14.68
CA GLN A 45 10.51 -4.28 -13.56
C GLN A 45 9.87 -3.60 -12.33
N ASP A 46 10.22 -2.35 -12.05
CA ASP A 46 9.65 -1.58 -10.95
C ASP A 46 8.15 -1.31 -11.18
N ALA A 47 7.77 -0.88 -12.39
CA ALA A 47 6.37 -0.71 -12.79
C ALA A 47 5.55 -2.00 -12.58
N TRP A 48 6.10 -3.15 -12.98
CA TRP A 48 5.46 -4.44 -12.79
C TRP A 48 5.30 -4.79 -11.30
N ASN A 49 6.36 -4.62 -10.50
CA ASN A 49 6.34 -4.94 -9.08
C ASN A 49 5.31 -4.08 -8.32
N ILE A 50 5.24 -2.78 -8.63
CA ILE A 50 4.27 -1.85 -8.03
C ILE A 50 2.85 -2.24 -8.44
N LEU A 51 2.61 -2.58 -9.72
CA LEU A 51 1.30 -3.02 -10.19
C LEU A 51 0.83 -4.29 -9.46
N MET A 52 1.69 -5.30 -9.37
CA MET A 52 1.37 -6.56 -8.70
C MET A 52 1.17 -6.34 -7.19
N GLY A 53 2.01 -5.52 -6.56
CA GLY A 53 1.87 -5.12 -5.16
C GLY A 53 0.51 -4.45 -4.90
N ALA A 54 0.12 -3.50 -5.75
CA ALA A 54 -1.19 -2.83 -5.68
C ALA A 54 -2.36 -3.82 -5.76
N ILE A 55 -2.33 -4.75 -6.72
CA ILE A 55 -3.36 -5.77 -6.89
C ILE A 55 -3.46 -6.67 -5.66
N ILE A 56 -2.33 -7.15 -5.14
CA ILE A 56 -2.29 -8.00 -3.95
C ILE A 56 -2.86 -7.26 -2.73
N VAL A 57 -2.46 -6.00 -2.52
CA VAL A 57 -2.95 -5.18 -1.41
C VAL A 57 -4.48 -5.01 -1.49
N ILE A 58 -5.03 -4.75 -2.68
CA ILE A 58 -6.48 -4.64 -2.90
C ILE A 58 -7.18 -5.97 -2.56
N ILE A 59 -6.66 -7.10 -3.06
CA ILE A 59 -7.25 -8.42 -2.82
C ILE A 59 -7.29 -8.73 -1.32
N ILE A 60 -6.17 -8.54 -0.62
CA ILE A 60 -6.09 -8.78 0.83
C ILE A 60 -6.97 -7.79 1.60
N ALA A 61 -7.05 -6.53 1.16
CA ALA A 61 -7.91 -5.53 1.78
C ALA A 61 -9.39 -5.94 1.74
N VAL A 62 -9.88 -6.34 0.56
CA VAL A 62 -11.28 -6.71 0.34
C VAL A 62 -11.63 -8.06 0.98
N THR A 63 -10.74 -9.05 0.89
CA THR A 63 -11.03 -10.42 1.35
C THR A 63 -10.75 -10.63 2.84
N MET A 64 -9.77 -9.91 3.40
CA MET A 64 -9.26 -10.15 4.76
C MET A 64 -9.37 -8.93 5.67
N ASN A 65 -8.81 -7.76 5.30
CA ASN A 65 -8.86 -6.58 6.18
C ASN A 65 -10.30 -6.10 6.41
N TRP A 66 -11.18 -6.20 5.41
CA TRP A 66 -12.60 -5.88 5.53
C TRP A 66 -13.30 -6.70 6.63
N ARG A 67 -12.82 -7.92 6.88
CA ARG A 67 -13.29 -8.84 7.91
C ARG A 67 -12.50 -8.74 9.22
N ASN A 68 -11.64 -7.73 9.35
CA ASN A 68 -10.73 -7.52 10.49
C ASN A 68 -9.80 -8.71 10.77
N SER A 69 -9.33 -9.40 9.72
CA SER A 69 -8.42 -10.54 9.86
C SER A 69 -7.03 -10.10 10.34
N ARG A 70 -6.53 -10.74 11.41
CA ARG A 70 -5.17 -10.52 11.93
C ARG A 70 -4.10 -10.85 10.90
N THR A 71 -4.28 -11.93 10.13
CA THR A 71 -3.34 -12.30 9.07
C THR A 71 -3.35 -11.28 7.93
N GLY A 72 -4.54 -10.83 7.51
CA GLY A 72 -4.67 -9.80 6.46
C GLY A 72 -4.04 -8.46 6.86
N PHE A 73 -4.15 -8.09 8.14
CA PHE A 73 -3.47 -6.92 8.68
C PHE A 73 -1.95 -7.01 8.53
N TRP A 74 -1.33 -8.10 9.00
CA TRP A 74 0.12 -8.23 8.93
C TRP A 74 0.63 -8.31 7.50
N ILE A 75 -0.08 -9.03 6.61
CA ILE A 75 0.28 -9.10 5.19
C ILE A 75 0.29 -7.69 4.57
N ASN A 76 -0.82 -6.94 4.67
CA ASN A 76 -0.91 -5.61 4.06
C ASN A 76 -0.03 -4.58 4.75
N LEU A 77 0.10 -4.61 6.08
CA LEU A 77 1.01 -3.72 6.78
C LEU A 77 2.45 -3.93 6.30
N THR A 78 2.93 -5.17 6.25
CA THR A 78 4.30 -5.47 5.82
C THR A 78 4.50 -5.11 4.35
N LEU A 79 3.61 -5.56 3.46
CA LEU A 79 3.75 -5.34 2.03
C LEU A 79 3.74 -3.84 1.68
N VAL A 80 2.80 -3.08 2.21
CA VAL A 80 2.72 -1.64 1.93
C VAL A 80 3.90 -0.89 2.54
N SER A 81 4.32 -1.24 3.76
CA SER A 81 5.50 -0.59 4.37
C SER A 81 6.78 -0.85 3.56
N LEU A 82 6.93 -2.05 2.98
CA LEU A 82 8.07 -2.39 2.12
C LEU A 82 8.09 -1.63 0.80
N LEU A 83 6.95 -1.09 0.35
CA LEU A 83 6.86 -0.28 -0.88
C LEU A 83 7.03 1.21 -0.55
N ASP A 84 6.28 1.72 0.44
CA ASP A 84 6.27 3.15 0.75
C ASP A 84 7.56 3.61 1.46
N ILE A 85 8.15 2.82 2.36
CA ILE A 85 9.35 3.25 3.10
C ILE A 85 10.54 3.45 2.14
N PRO A 86 10.92 2.49 1.27
CA PRO A 86 11.98 2.73 0.30
C PRO A 86 11.65 3.85 -0.67
N PHE A 87 10.40 3.98 -1.12
CA PHE A 87 9.99 5.10 -1.97
C PHE A 87 10.20 6.46 -1.28
N ILE A 88 9.83 6.60 0.00
CA ILE A 88 10.10 7.81 0.77
C ILE A 88 11.60 8.09 0.84
N LEU A 89 12.41 7.10 1.23
CA LEU A 89 13.84 7.27 1.49
C LEU A 89 14.65 7.53 0.22
N PHE A 90 14.32 6.86 -0.89
CA PHE A 90 15.12 6.86 -2.10
C PHE A 90 14.53 7.72 -3.23
N VAL A 91 13.27 8.15 -3.14
CA VAL A 91 12.62 8.96 -4.18
C VAL A 91 12.17 10.32 -3.64
N LEU A 92 11.37 10.36 -2.56
CA LEU A 92 10.85 11.63 -2.05
C LEU A 92 11.88 12.47 -1.29
N VAL A 93 12.60 11.87 -0.34
CA VAL A 93 13.60 12.59 0.47
C VAL A 93 14.71 13.21 -0.40
N PRO A 94 15.23 12.53 -1.44
CA PRO A 94 16.18 13.14 -2.37
C PRO A 94 15.58 14.17 -3.34
N GLY A 95 14.25 14.28 -3.41
CA GLY A 95 13.55 15.23 -4.29
C GLY A 95 13.42 14.77 -5.75
N TYR A 96 13.49 13.47 -6.02
CA TYR A 96 13.33 12.95 -7.39
C TYR A 96 11.88 12.93 -7.88
N ALA A 97 10.91 12.99 -6.96
CA ALA A 97 9.50 13.17 -7.27
C ALA A 97 8.92 14.36 -6.48
N PRO A 98 7.95 15.09 -7.05
CA PRO A 98 7.27 16.15 -6.30
C PRO A 98 6.50 15.57 -5.11
N LEU A 99 6.46 16.32 -4.00
CA LEU A 99 5.74 15.91 -2.78
C LEU A 99 4.26 15.61 -3.05
N TRP A 100 3.64 16.34 -3.97
CA TRP A 100 2.33 15.99 -4.50
C TRP A 100 2.43 15.75 -6.01
N PRO A 101 1.95 14.62 -6.53
CA PRO A 101 1.14 13.59 -5.87
C PRO A 101 1.91 12.55 -5.02
N GLY A 102 3.23 12.66 -4.87
CA GLY A 102 4.07 11.62 -4.25
C GLY A 102 3.67 11.15 -2.84
N LEU A 103 3.06 12.00 -2.02
CA LEU A 103 2.62 11.64 -0.66
C LEU A 103 1.28 10.90 -0.60
N GLN A 104 0.55 10.73 -1.70
CA GLN A 104 -0.77 10.07 -1.72
C GLN A 104 -0.71 8.64 -1.17
N GLY A 105 0.27 7.84 -1.62
CA GLY A 105 0.52 6.50 -1.12
C GLY A 105 0.81 6.49 0.39
N PRO A 106 1.89 7.14 0.84
CA PRO A 106 2.27 7.19 2.25
C PRO A 106 1.15 7.65 3.20
N ILE A 107 0.36 8.65 2.81
CA ILE A 107 -0.78 9.12 3.61
C ILE A 107 -1.87 8.04 3.69
N ALA A 108 -2.24 7.43 2.56
CA ALA A 108 -3.22 6.36 2.54
C ALA A 108 -2.76 5.14 3.37
N TRP A 109 -1.48 4.79 3.29
CA TRP A 109 -0.86 3.75 4.11
C TRP A 109 -0.97 4.04 5.60
N ALA A 110 -0.57 5.25 6.04
CA ALA A 110 -0.58 5.62 7.44
C ALA A 110 -2.01 5.55 8.04
N ILE A 111 -3.00 6.04 7.29
CA ILE A 111 -4.41 5.96 7.71
C ILE A 111 -4.88 4.49 7.73
N ALA A 112 -4.59 3.72 6.68
CA ALA A 112 -4.97 2.31 6.58
C ALA A 112 -4.43 1.49 7.75
N ALA A 113 -3.12 1.61 8.02
CA ALA A 113 -2.42 0.91 9.09
C ALA A 113 -2.97 1.28 10.47
N SER A 114 -3.18 2.58 10.72
CA SER A 114 -3.69 3.07 12.00
C SER A 114 -5.11 2.57 12.27
N CYS A 115 -6.01 2.70 11.30
CA CYS A 115 -7.39 2.23 11.44
C CYS A 115 -7.49 0.71 11.58
N ALA A 116 -6.69 -0.05 10.82
CA ALA A 116 -6.65 -1.50 10.91
C ALA A 116 -6.07 -1.98 12.26
N ALA A 117 -5.03 -1.31 12.78
CA ALA A 117 -4.46 -1.61 14.09
C ALA A 117 -5.47 -1.36 15.22
N VAL A 118 -6.20 -0.24 15.18
CA VAL A 118 -7.31 0.04 16.12
C VAL A 118 -8.41 -1.02 16.02
N GLY A 119 -8.76 -1.44 14.80
CA GLY A 119 -9.71 -2.51 14.55
C GLY A 119 -9.32 -3.82 15.25
N LEU A 120 -8.06 -4.22 15.15
CA LEU A 120 -7.55 -5.43 15.81
C LEU A 120 -7.45 -5.30 17.33
N ALA A 121 -6.90 -4.20 17.84
CA ALA A 121 -6.75 -3.98 19.28
C ALA A 121 -8.11 -3.98 20.00
N SER A 122 -9.15 -3.48 19.34
CA SER A 122 -10.52 -3.50 19.87
C SER A 122 -11.16 -4.90 19.93
N HIS A 123 -10.58 -5.90 19.25
CA HIS A 123 -11.04 -7.29 19.25
C HIS A 123 -10.31 -8.14 20.31
N SER A 124 -9.06 -7.83 20.64
CA SER A 124 -8.28 -8.60 21.63
C SER A 124 -8.63 -8.30 23.09
N ASN A 125 -9.31 -7.18 23.37
CA ASN A 125 -9.67 -6.76 24.73
C ASN A 125 -10.98 -7.38 25.23
N GLU A 126 -11.62 -8.28 24.47
CA GLU A 126 -12.81 -9.01 24.93
C GLU A 126 -12.37 -10.29 25.68
N PRO A 127 -12.82 -10.50 26.94
CA PRO A 127 -12.50 -11.73 27.67
C PRO A 127 -13.05 -12.92 26.90
N SER A 128 -12.21 -13.93 26.67
CA SER A 128 -12.64 -15.19 26.07
C SER A 128 -13.77 -15.77 26.92
N ALA A 129 -14.99 -15.79 26.40
CA ALA A 129 -16.07 -16.57 26.99
C ALA A 129 -15.57 -18.02 27.06
N LYS A 130 -15.37 -18.49 28.29
CA LYS A 130 -15.07 -19.89 28.58
C LYS A 130 -16.30 -20.74 28.32
#